data_AF-A0A7Z9XL17-F1
#
_entry.id   AF-A0A7Z9XL17-F1
#
_cell.length_a   1.000
_cell.length_b   1.000
_cell.length_c   1.000
_cell.angle_alpha   90.00
_cell.angle_beta   90.00
_cell.angle_gamma   90.00
#
_symmetry.space_group_name_H-M   'P 1'
#
loop_
_entity.id
_entity.type
_entity.pdbx_description
1 polymer ?
#
loop_
_entity_poly.entity_id
_entity_poly.type
_entity_poly.pdbx_seq_one_letter_code
_entity_poly.pdbx_strand_id
1 'polypeptide(L)'
;MMMGFSFGGFGFLFMLLFWLLIIGLAVWVIAQFFSRTNTLTTNGSKQFTSQQGTALEVLKQRYARGEITKSEYEKMRTDIEA
;
A
#
# COMPACT_ATOMS: atom_id res chain seq x y z
N MET A 1 -30.11 7.78 -44.89
CA MET A 1 -28.75 8.08 -44.42
C MET A 1 -28.81 8.38 -42.93
N MET A 2 -28.03 7.62 -42.16
CA MET A 2 -27.39 7.94 -40.87
C MET A 2 -28.19 8.64 -39.75
N MET A 3 -28.70 7.86 -38.79
CA MET A 3 -29.03 8.31 -37.43
C MET A 3 -28.91 7.13 -36.47
N GLY A 4 -28.04 7.21 -35.46
CA GLY A 4 -28.12 6.29 -34.30
C GLY A 4 -26.83 5.79 -33.64
N PHE A 5 -25.66 6.36 -33.89
CA PHE A 5 -24.39 5.85 -33.32
C PHE A 5 -23.70 6.80 -32.32
N SER A 6 -24.45 7.65 -31.60
CA SER A 6 -23.86 8.64 -30.69
C SER A 6 -24.15 8.41 -29.20
N PHE A 7 -25.06 7.48 -28.85
CA PHE A 7 -25.44 7.25 -27.44
C PHE A 7 -24.67 6.10 -26.75
N GLY A 8 -24.04 5.20 -27.52
CA GLY A 8 -23.27 4.08 -26.95
C GLY A 8 -21.92 4.49 -26.35
N GLY A 9 -21.27 5.51 -26.90
CA GLY A 9 -19.96 5.97 -26.43
C GLY A 9 -20.03 6.73 -25.09
N PHE A 10 -21.08 7.53 -24.89
CA PHE A 10 -21.29 8.25 -23.63
C PHE A 10 -21.58 7.31 -22.45
N GLY A 11 -22.39 6.27 -22.66
CA GLY A 11 -22.65 5.25 -21.65
C GLY A 11 -21.40 4.44 -21.28
N PHE A 12 -20.59 4.07 -22.27
CA PHE A 12 -19.32 3.38 -22.04
C PHE A 12 -18.32 4.24 -21.26
N LEU A 13 -18.20 5.52 -21.61
CA LEU A 13 -17.32 6.45 -20.94
C LEU A 13 -17.74 6.71 -19.50
N PHE A 14 -19.05 6.87 -19.25
CA PHE A 14 -19.59 6.99 -17.89
C PHE A 14 -19.34 5.74 -17.05
N MET A 15 -19.50 4.55 -17.65
CA MET A 15 -19.24 3.30 -16.94
C MET A 15 -17.77 3.18 -16.56
N LEU A 16 -16.84 3.49 -17.47
CA LEU A 16 -15.40 3.49 -17.21
C LEU A 16 -15.03 4.50 -16.11
N LEU A 17 -15.60 5.70 -16.15
CA LEU A 17 -15.38 6.74 -15.16
C LEU A 17 -15.89 6.32 -13.77
N PHE A 18 -17.06 5.69 -13.71
CA PHE A 18 -17.63 5.15 -12.48
C PHE A 18 -16.74 4.06 -11.85
N TRP A 19 -16.24 3.13 -12.66
CA TRP A 19 -15.29 2.10 -12.20
C TRP A 19 -13.97 2.71 -11.73
N LEU A 20 -13.40 3.68 -12.46
CA LEU A 20 -12.20 4.41 -12.05
C LEU A 20 -12.41 5.15 -10.72
N LEU A 21 -13.59 5.73 -10.51
CA LEU A 21 -13.92 6.43 -9.28
C LEU A 21 -14.04 5.46 -8.09
N ILE A 22 -14.68 4.31 -8.28
CA ILE A 22 -14.75 3.26 -7.25
C ILE A 22 -13.36 2.75 -6.88
N ILE A 23 -12.55 2.41 -7.88
CA ILE A 23 -11.18 1.91 -7.67
C ILE A 23 -10.32 3.00 -7.02
N GLY A 24 -10.42 4.24 -7.50
CA GLY A 24 -9.71 5.38 -6.95
C GLY A 24 -10.07 5.65 -5.49
N LEU A 25 -11.36 5.56 -5.14
CA LEU A 25 -11.83 5.73 -3.76
C LEU A 25 -11.34 4.59 -2.86
N ALA A 26 -11.41 3.35 -3.33
CA ALA A 26 -10.90 2.19 -2.59
C ALA A 26 -9.40 2.32 -2.33
N VAL A 27 -8.62 2.65 -3.36
CA VAL A 27 -7.18 2.91 -3.25
C VAL A 27 -6.92 4.10 -2.34
N TRP A 28 -7.69 5.18 -2.39
CA TRP A 28 -7.52 6.35 -1.53
C TRP A 28 -7.78 6.03 -0.06
N VAL A 29 -8.82 5.26 0.26
CA VAL A 29 -9.09 4.80 1.62
C VAL A 29 -7.95 3.91 2.12
N ILE A 30 -7.57 2.89 1.35
CA ILE A 30 -6.45 2.00 1.70
C ILE A 30 -5.17 2.82 1.86
N ALA A 31 -4.85 3.70 0.91
CA ALA A 31 -3.70 4.58 0.98
C ALA A 31 -3.77 5.52 2.19
N GLN A 32 -4.94 5.99 2.65
CA GLN A 32 -5.02 6.82 3.85
C GLN A 32 -4.73 6.02 5.12
N PHE A 33 -5.16 4.76 5.18
CA PHE A 33 -4.87 3.86 6.30
C PHE A 33 -3.40 3.38 6.30
N PHE A 34 -2.83 3.10 5.12
CA PHE A 34 -1.43 2.66 4.95
C PHE A 34 -0.42 3.84 4.90
N SER A 35 -0.80 5.03 4.45
CA SER A 35 0.09 6.23 4.48
C SER A 35 0.30 6.76 5.89
N ARG A 36 -0.56 6.39 6.85
CA ARG A 36 -0.27 6.63 8.27
C ARG A 36 0.89 5.78 8.79
N THR A 37 1.28 4.73 8.07
CA THR A 37 2.43 3.89 8.43
C THR A 37 3.64 4.06 7.51
N ASN A 38 3.55 4.88 6.47
CA ASN A 38 4.60 5.11 5.48
C ASN A 38 4.88 6.60 5.28
N THR A 39 5.07 7.34 6.38
CA THR A 39 5.99 8.48 6.30
C THR A 39 7.37 7.93 5.93
N LEU A 40 7.87 8.37 4.78
CA LEU A 40 9.25 8.27 4.28
C LEU A 40 9.59 7.04 3.42
N THR A 41 9.21 7.06 2.15
CA THR A 41 10.14 6.71 1.06
C THR A 41 9.76 7.45 -0.24
N THR A 42 9.65 8.77 -0.16
CA THR A 42 9.99 9.62 -1.31
C THR A 42 11.40 10.15 -1.06
N ASN A 43 12.41 9.46 -1.56
CA ASN A 43 13.60 10.08 -2.14
C ASN A 43 14.53 8.99 -2.62
N GLY A 44 14.91 9.08 -3.89
CA GLY A 44 16.09 8.40 -4.37
C GLY A 44 17.33 8.82 -3.58
N SER A 45 18.36 7.99 -3.70
CA SER A 45 19.72 8.11 -3.15
C SER A 45 19.95 7.56 -1.74
N LYS A 46 21.03 6.76 -1.62
CA LYS A 46 21.72 6.26 -0.41
C LYS A 46 21.10 4.98 0.17
N GLN A 47 21.47 3.78 -0.30
CA GLN A 47 22.76 3.10 -0.09
C GLN A 47 23.10 3.10 1.43
N PHE A 48 22.95 1.93 2.09
CA PHE A 48 23.33 1.53 3.48
C PHE A 48 22.26 1.33 4.58
N THR A 49 21.01 1.82 4.50
CA THR A 49 20.02 1.66 5.60
C THR A 49 18.92 0.62 5.36
N SER A 50 18.92 -0.04 4.19
CA SER A 50 17.84 -0.96 3.80
C SER A 50 17.85 -2.32 4.52
N GLN A 51 18.97 -2.74 5.12
CA GLN A 51 19.03 -4.03 5.82
C GLN A 51 18.27 -4.02 7.16
N GLN A 52 18.34 -2.94 7.94
CA GLN A 52 17.61 -2.81 9.21
C GLN A 52 16.10 -2.69 8.99
N GLY A 53 15.67 -1.96 7.96
CA GLY A 53 14.26 -1.89 7.54
C GLY A 53 13.74 -3.27 7.15
N THR A 54 14.52 -4.05 6.39
CA THR A 54 14.14 -5.41 5.99
C THR A 54 14.05 -6.35 7.20
N ALA A 55 14.99 -6.26 8.16
CA ALA A 55 14.99 -7.13 9.35
C ALA A 55 13.79 -6.84 10.28
N LEU A 56 13.47 -5.57 10.54
CA LEU A 56 12.30 -5.18 11.32
C LEU A 56 10.98 -5.51 10.61
N GLU A 57 10.94 -5.40 9.27
CA GLU A 57 9.76 -5.72 8.48
C GLU A 57 9.47 -7.24 8.47
N VAL A 58 10.52 -8.07 8.35
CA VAL A 58 10.42 -9.53 8.51
C VAL A 58 9.96 -9.91 9.93
N LEU A 59 10.50 -9.23 10.95
CA LEU A 59 10.11 -9.47 12.34
C LEU A 59 8.63 -9.14 12.59
N LYS A 60 8.15 -8.00 12.05
CA LYS A 60 6.75 -7.58 12.13
C LYS A 60 5.82 -8.54 11.39
N GLN A 61 6.24 -9.06 10.24
CA GLN A 61 5.48 -10.04 9.47
C GLN A 61 5.29 -11.37 10.23
N ARG A 62 6.34 -11.86 10.91
CA ARG A 62 6.26 -13.08 11.72
C ARG A 62 5.41 -12.90 12.97
N TYR A 63 5.48 -11.74 13.61
CA TYR A 63 4.59 -11.38 14.71
C TYR A 63 3.12 -11.34 14.27
N ALA A 64 2.83 -10.74 13.11
CA ALA A 64 1.47 -10.70 12.54
C ALA A 64 0.95 -12.10 12.15
N ARG A 65 1.84 -13.02 11.78
CA ARG A 65 1.52 -14.44 11.56
C ARG A 65 1.36 -15.24 12.86
N GLY A 66 1.67 -14.65 14.02
CA GLY A 66 1.64 -15.33 15.31
C GLY A 66 2.77 -16.36 15.50
N GLU A 67 3.79 -16.33 14.64
CA GLU A 67 4.95 -17.24 14.71
C GLU A 67 5.89 -16.89 15.86
N ILE A 68 5.85 -15.65 16.34
CA ILE A 68 6.64 -15.16 17.49
C ILE A 68 5.72 -14.45 18.48
N THR A 69 6.03 -14.60 19.77
CA THR A 69 5.31 -13.91 20.84
C THR A 69 5.79 -12.48 21.02
N LYS A 70 4.98 -11.63 21.66
CA LYS A 70 5.30 -10.21 21.91
C LYS A 70 6.65 -10.04 22.64
N SER A 71 6.97 -10.94 23.57
CA SER A 71 8.24 -10.90 24.29
C SER A 71 9.46 -11.15 23.41
N GLU A 72 9.33 -12.00 22.39
CA GLU A 72 10.42 -12.32 21.45
C GLU A 72 10.59 -11.17 20.44
N TYR A 73 9.47 -10.59 19.99
CA TYR A 73 9.47 -9.42 19.12
C TYR A 73 10.23 -8.25 19.75
N GLU A 74 9.96 -7.91 21.00
CA GLU A 74 10.64 -6.80 21.70
C GLU A 74 12.15 -7.03 21.81
N LYS A 75 12.58 -8.24 22.20
CA LYS A 75 14.01 -8.58 22.29
C LYS A 75 14.74 -8.42 20.96
N MET A 76 14.18 -8.98 19.90
CA MET A 76 14.78 -8.93 18.56
C MET A 76 14.75 -7.51 17.98
N ARG A 77 13.69 -6.75 18.27
CA ARG A 77 13.60 -5.34 17.87
C ARG A 77 14.70 -4.51 18.52
N THR A 78 14.91 -4.66 19.83
CA THR A 78 16.00 -3.96 20.53
C THR A 78 17.37 -4.35 20.00
N ASP A 79 17.58 -5.63 19.65
CA ASP A 79 18.84 -6.12 19.10
C ASP A 79 19.14 -5.57 17.69
N ILE A 80 18.10 -5.33 16.88
CA ILE A 80 18.22 -4.73 15.54
C ILE A 80 18.36 -3.20 15.60
N GLU A 81 17.78 -2.56 16.62
CA GLU A 81 17.88 -1.11 16.86
C GLU A 81 19.17 -0.72 17.62
N ALA A 82 19.88 -1.68 18.22
CA ALA A 82 21.15 -1.49 18.95
C ALA A 82 22.39 -1.45 18.02
#